data_AF-A0A2V2UFP0-F1
#
_entry.id   AF-A0A2V2UFP0-F1
#
_cell.length_a   1.000
_cell.length_b   1.000
_cell.length_c   1.000
_cell.angle_alpha   90.00
_cell.angle_beta   90.00
_cell.angle_gamma   90.00
#
_symmetry.space_group_name_H-M   'P 1'
#
loop_
_entity.id
_entity.type
_entity.pdbx_description
1 polymer ?
#
loop_
_entity_poly.entity_id
_entity_poly.type
_entity_poly.pdbx_seq_one_letter_code
_entity_poly.pdbx_strand_id
1 'polypeptide(L)'
;MPRHESKEQFVRTLTEQRPPQSHHIYNFDVRYIEQATQDTQATFLVVDREVSLVMEIKDDLRTTFDEGIGLSTYSNSKAGVLSYVAIFENLWKQTELYEDIKKAHEQLKLHDNAQIEFVNVAAHGLRTPIQPILALSEILLSKTGSIEQYTELVDTINRNAKRLNRLCRY
;
A
#
# COMPACT_ATOMS: atom_id res chain seq x y z
N MET A 1 3.32 -9.24 39.04
CA MET A 1 3.48 -9.33 37.59
C MET A 1 2.84 -8.08 36.98
N PRO A 2 3.52 -7.32 36.10
CA PRO A 2 2.93 -6.12 35.51
C PRO A 2 1.69 -6.50 34.69
N ARG A 3 0.70 -5.60 34.68
CA ARG A 3 -0.58 -5.78 33.98
C ARG A 3 -0.33 -6.11 32.50
N HIS A 4 -1.11 -7.05 31.95
CA HIS A 4 -1.13 -7.40 30.53
C HIS A 4 -1.45 -6.16 29.68
N GLU A 5 -0.42 -5.42 29.25
CA GLU A 5 -0.49 -4.65 28.01
C GLU A 5 -0.53 -5.66 26.85
N SER A 6 -1.30 -5.37 25.80
CA SER A 6 -1.23 -6.22 24.60
C SER A 6 0.20 -6.21 24.05
N LYS A 7 0.65 -7.29 23.39
CA LYS A 7 2.00 -7.36 22.78
C LYS A 7 2.29 -6.13 21.91
N GLU A 8 1.26 -5.62 21.23
CA GLU A 8 1.29 -4.38 20.44
C GLU A 8 1.43 -3.11 21.28
N GLN A 9 0.72 -3.01 22.41
CA GLN A 9 0.86 -1.88 23.34
C GLN A 9 2.26 -1.85 23.95
N PHE A 10 2.81 -3.00 24.35
CA PHE A 10 4.16 -3.08 24.87
C PHE A 10 5.21 -2.66 23.83
N VAL A 11 5.08 -3.17 22.59
CA VAL A 11 5.95 -2.74 21.49
C VAL A 11 5.81 -1.23 21.25
N ARG A 12 4.59 -0.69 21.18
CA ARG A 12 4.36 0.76 21.06
C ARG A 12 4.98 1.54 22.21
N THR A 13 4.84 1.09 23.44
CA THR A 13 5.46 1.70 24.61
C THR A 13 6.97 1.78 24.46
N LEU A 14 7.62 0.72 23.96
CA LEU A 14 9.06 0.72 23.68
C LEU A 14 9.44 1.70 22.55
N THR A 15 8.61 1.83 21.51
CA THR A 15 8.89 2.71 20.36
C THR A 15 8.51 4.18 20.61
N GLU A 16 7.52 4.45 21.47
CA GLU A 16 6.89 5.76 21.70
C GLU A 16 7.36 6.43 23.01
N GLN A 17 7.75 5.67 24.05
CA GLN A 17 8.32 6.24 25.29
C GLN A 17 9.78 6.65 25.06
N ARG A 18 9.96 7.79 24.41
CA ARG A 18 11.23 8.54 24.33
C ARG A 18 11.34 9.43 25.58
N PRO A 19 12.16 9.12 26.60
CA PRO A 19 12.38 10.04 27.69
C PRO A 19 13.13 11.27 27.14
N PRO A 20 12.74 12.51 27.47
CA PRO A 20 13.38 13.70 26.90
C PRO A 20 14.87 13.90 27.27
N GLN A 21 15.47 13.04 28.10
CA GLN A 21 16.78 13.31 28.73
C GLN A 21 17.76 12.12 28.86
N SER A 22 17.49 10.94 28.30
CA SER A 22 18.46 9.83 28.34
C SER A 22 19.29 9.73 27.04
N HIS A 23 20.59 9.97 27.13
CA HIS A 23 21.57 9.87 26.02
C HIS A 23 21.85 8.42 25.54
N HIS A 24 20.97 7.46 25.82
CA HIS A 24 21.07 6.10 25.29
C HIS A 24 20.11 5.95 24.11
N ILE A 25 20.68 5.92 22.89
CA ILE A 25 19.96 5.57 21.67
C ILE A 25 19.84 4.04 21.67
N TYR A 26 18.68 3.51 22.05
CA TYR A 26 18.37 2.11 21.78
C TYR A 26 18.03 1.99 20.29
N ASN A 27 18.92 1.36 19.52
CA ASN A 27 18.76 1.13 18.09
C ASN A 27 18.10 -0.24 17.88
N PHE A 28 16.78 -0.30 17.95
CA PHE A 28 16.02 -1.52 17.71
C PHE A 28 14.97 -1.29 16.63
N ASP A 29 14.86 -2.25 15.71
CA ASP A 29 13.87 -2.25 14.65
C ASP A 29 12.84 -3.34 14.91
N VAL A 30 11.58 -3.05 14.62
CA VAL A 30 10.47 -3.99 14.78
C VAL A 30 9.74 -4.11 13.46
N ARG A 31 9.52 -5.35 13.02
CA ARG A 31 8.72 -5.67 11.83
C ARG A 31 7.65 -6.68 12.20
N TYR A 32 6.48 -6.50 11.60
CA TYR A 32 5.36 -7.41 11.77
C TYR A 32 5.32 -8.36 10.57
N ILE A 33 5.20 -9.65 10.85
CA ILE A 33 4.98 -10.66 9.82
C ILE A 33 3.47 -10.84 9.71
N GLU A 34 2.90 -10.50 8.56
CA GLU A 34 1.47 -10.75 8.29
C GLU A 34 1.28 -12.28 8.14
N GLN A 35 0.82 -12.93 9.21
CA GLN A 35 0.65 -14.38 9.25
C GLN A 35 -0.61 -14.80 8.49
N ALA A 36 -0.46 -15.77 7.59
CA ALA A 36 -1.58 -16.47 6.95
C ALA A 36 -2.22 -17.56 7.85
N THR A 37 -1.55 -17.93 8.95
CA THR A 37 -2.02 -18.95 9.92
C THR A 37 -1.78 -18.51 11.35
N GLN A 38 -2.76 -18.70 12.22
CA GLN A 38 -2.80 -18.24 13.62
C GLN A 38 -1.85 -19.00 14.57
N ASP A 39 -0.89 -19.78 14.04
CA ASP A 39 -0.30 -20.91 14.77
C ASP A 39 1.23 -20.85 14.89
N THR A 40 1.86 -19.68 14.94
CA THR A 40 3.26 -19.66 15.41
C THR A 40 3.28 -19.85 16.92
N GLN A 41 3.38 -21.11 17.32
CA GLN A 41 3.44 -21.53 18.72
C GLN A 41 4.88 -21.57 19.22
N ALA A 42 5.74 -20.62 18.81
CA ALA A 42 7.12 -20.58 19.26
C ALA A 42 7.70 -19.17 19.29
N THR A 43 8.51 -18.90 20.30
CA THR A 43 9.36 -17.70 20.41
C THR A 43 10.80 -18.08 20.06
N PHE A 44 11.40 -17.33 19.16
CA PHE A 44 12.80 -17.48 18.77
C PHE A 44 13.61 -16.31 19.33
N LEU A 45 14.73 -16.60 19.97
CA LEU A 45 15.70 -15.63 20.43
C LEU A 45 17.08 -16.03 19.90
N VAL A 46 17.75 -15.11 19.24
CA VAL A 46 19.14 -15.26 18.80
C VAL A 46 19.91 -14.06 19.29
N VAL A 47 21.05 -14.29 19.95
CA VAL A 47 21.90 -13.25 20.54
C VAL A 47 23.28 -13.35 19.93
N ASP A 48 23.75 -12.23 19.37
CA ASP A 48 25.09 -12.04 18.79
C ASP A 48 25.53 -13.10 17.76
N ARG A 49 24.58 -13.89 17.24
CA ARG A 49 24.83 -15.09 16.42
C ARG A 49 25.69 -16.15 17.11
N GLU A 50 25.75 -16.15 18.45
CA GLU A 50 26.51 -17.10 19.27
C GLU A 50 25.62 -18.04 20.09
N VAL A 51 24.40 -17.57 20.42
CA VAL A 51 23.44 -18.32 21.24
C VAL A 51 22.05 -18.22 20.62
N SER A 52 21.31 -19.33 20.68
CA SER A 52 19.90 -19.39 20.31
C SER A 52 19.07 -20.05 21.39
N LEU A 53 17.87 -19.52 21.63
CA LEU A 53 16.83 -20.12 22.46
C LEU A 53 15.52 -20.14 21.67
N VAL A 54 14.91 -21.31 21.57
CA VAL A 54 13.57 -21.47 21.00
C VAL A 54 12.67 -22.05 22.06
N MET A 55 11.51 -21.45 22.27
CA MET A 55 10.55 -21.86 23.28
C MET A 55 9.20 -22.05 22.61
N GLU A 56 8.61 -23.23 22.77
CA GLU A 56 7.22 -23.44 22.37
C GLU A 56 6.27 -22.64 23.26
N ILE A 57 5.19 -22.15 22.65
CA ILE A 57 4.06 -21.50 23.29
C ILE A 57 2.95 -22.54 23.38
N LYS A 58 2.68 -23.01 24.58
CA LYS A 58 1.68 -24.05 24.85
C LYS A 58 0.30 -23.46 25.09
N ASP A 59 0.21 -22.39 25.88
CA ASP A 59 -1.05 -21.73 26.23
C ASP A 59 -0.77 -20.27 26.65
N ASP A 60 -0.94 -19.36 25.69
CA ASP A 60 -0.72 -17.92 25.87
C ASP A 60 -1.76 -17.23 26.79
N LEU A 61 -2.77 -17.98 27.26
CA LEU A 61 -3.78 -17.50 28.21
C LEU A 61 -3.40 -17.76 29.68
N ARG A 62 -2.31 -18.50 29.93
CA ARG A 62 -1.84 -18.81 31.28
C ARG A 62 -1.17 -17.60 31.93
N THR A 63 -1.29 -17.51 33.25
CA THR A 63 -0.79 -16.37 34.03
C THR A 63 0.65 -16.54 34.51
N THR A 64 1.16 -17.79 34.52
CA THR A 64 2.55 -18.09 34.85
C THR A 64 3.31 -18.61 33.64
N PHE A 65 4.58 -18.24 33.55
CA PHE A 65 5.43 -18.52 32.40
C PHE A 65 5.62 -20.03 32.17
N ASP A 66 5.85 -20.78 33.25
CA ASP A 66 6.07 -22.24 33.24
C ASP A 66 4.84 -23.04 32.80
N GLU A 67 3.62 -22.52 33.02
CA GLU A 67 2.40 -23.14 32.52
C GLU A 67 2.13 -22.79 31.04
N GLY A 68 2.61 -21.63 30.59
CA GLY A 68 2.38 -21.11 29.25
C GLY A 68 3.37 -21.60 28.19
N ILE A 69 4.56 -22.06 28.58
CA ILE A 69 5.58 -22.55 27.65
C ILE A 69 5.59 -24.09 27.53
N GLY A 70 5.98 -24.56 26.34
CA GLY A 70 6.20 -25.97 26.04
C GLY A 70 7.68 -26.35 26.06
N LEU A 71 8.11 -27.22 25.14
CA LEU A 71 9.52 -27.59 25.01
C LEU A 71 10.37 -26.37 24.67
N SER A 72 11.54 -26.27 25.28
CA SER A 72 12.49 -25.21 25.02
C SER A 72 13.85 -25.79 24.66
N THR A 73 14.47 -25.24 23.61
CA THR A 73 15.78 -25.66 23.11
C THR A 73 16.75 -24.49 23.20
N TYR A 74 17.77 -24.65 24.04
CA TYR A 74 18.95 -23.79 24.07
C TYR A 74 20.06 -24.41 23.23
N SER A 75 20.79 -23.60 22.46
CA SER A 75 21.98 -24.02 21.74
C SER A 75 22.98 -22.87 21.65
N ASN A 76 24.24 -23.19 21.94
CA ASN A 76 25.42 -22.39 21.58
C ASN A 76 26.29 -23.12 20.55
N SER A 77 25.78 -24.21 19.96
CA SER A 77 26.48 -24.92 18.89
C SER A 77 26.41 -24.11 17.60
N LYS A 78 27.55 -23.97 16.91
CA LYS A 78 27.64 -23.17 15.68
C LYS A 78 26.59 -23.56 14.64
N ALA A 79 26.38 -24.86 14.42
CA ALA A 79 25.40 -25.35 13.45
C ALA A 79 23.95 -25.01 13.85
N GLY A 80 23.58 -25.21 15.12
CA GLY A 80 22.24 -24.89 15.61
C GLY A 80 21.95 -23.38 15.55
N VAL A 81 22.90 -22.57 16.01
CA VAL A 81 22.74 -21.11 16.03
C VAL A 81 22.63 -20.55 14.61
N LEU A 82 23.50 -20.95 13.69
CA LEU A 82 23.44 -20.51 12.29
C LEU A 82 22.14 -20.91 11.59
N SER A 83 21.52 -22.02 11.99
CA SER A 83 20.23 -22.45 11.45
C SER A 83 19.12 -21.46 11.82
N TYR A 84 19.06 -21.04 13.09
CA TYR A 84 18.07 -20.04 13.53
C TYR A 84 18.37 -18.63 13.04
N VAL A 85 19.66 -18.25 12.92
CA VAL A 85 20.06 -17.01 12.24
C VAL A 85 19.50 -16.98 10.82
N ALA A 86 19.67 -18.06 10.04
CA ALA A 86 19.16 -18.11 8.68
C ALA A 86 17.63 -17.98 8.62
N ILE A 87 16.89 -18.59 9.55
CA ILE A 87 15.43 -18.44 9.64
C ILE A 87 15.07 -16.98 9.89
N PHE A 88 15.69 -16.33 10.89
CA PHE A 88 15.44 -14.94 11.22
C PHE A 88 15.71 -13.99 10.04
N GLU A 89 16.89 -14.10 9.41
CA GLU A 89 17.30 -13.24 8.30
C GLU A 89 16.37 -13.40 7.09
N ASN A 90 15.93 -14.63 6.80
CA ASN A 90 14.99 -14.89 5.72
C ASN A 90 13.61 -14.27 6.01
N LEU A 91 13.10 -14.41 7.24
CA LEU A 91 11.83 -13.79 7.65
C LEU A 91 11.92 -12.26 7.60
N TRP A 92 13.03 -11.70 8.07
CA TRP A 92 13.28 -10.25 8.02
C TRP A 92 13.24 -9.74 6.59
N LYS A 93 14.01 -10.37 5.69
CA LYS A 93 14.04 -10.02 4.27
C LYS A 93 12.67 -10.21 3.60
N GLN A 94 11.93 -11.25 3.96
CA GLN A 94 10.58 -11.48 3.44
C GLN A 94 9.63 -10.34 3.82
N THR A 95 9.68 -9.85 5.06
CA THR A 95 8.85 -8.71 5.49
C THR A 95 9.21 -7.41 4.77
N GLU A 96 10.50 -7.16 4.55
CA GLU A 96 10.97 -6.00 3.79
C GLU A 96 10.45 -6.03 2.35
N LEU A 97 10.62 -7.17 1.66
CA LEU A 97 10.12 -7.33 0.29
C LEU A 97 8.60 -7.19 0.21
N TYR A 98 7.86 -7.69 1.20
CA TYR A 98 6.41 -7.58 1.23
C TYR A 98 5.95 -6.13 1.38
N GLU A 99 6.58 -5.35 2.25
CA GLU A 99 6.31 -3.92 2.39
C GLU A 99 6.59 -3.16 1.10
N ASP A 100 7.68 -3.47 0.41
CA ASP A 100 8.04 -2.83 -0.85
C ASP A 100 7.05 -3.16 -1.97
N ILE A 101 6.62 -4.43 -2.06
CA ILE A 101 5.56 -4.85 -2.99
C ILE A 101 4.27 -4.09 -2.69
N LYS A 102 3.88 -3.96 -1.41
CA LYS A 102 2.68 -3.24 -1.00
C LYS A 102 2.74 -1.76 -1.43
N LYS A 103 3.86 -1.09 -1.19
CA LYS A 103 4.07 0.31 -1.61
C LYS A 103 4.00 0.46 -3.14
N ALA A 104 4.66 -0.43 -3.88
CA ALA A 104 4.64 -0.40 -5.35
C ALA A 104 3.23 -0.62 -5.91
N HIS A 105 2.48 -1.55 -5.32
CA HIS A 105 1.08 -1.81 -5.69
C HIS A 105 0.17 -0.62 -5.41
N GLU A 106 0.32 0.04 -4.25
CA GLU A 106 -0.42 1.26 -3.92
C GLU A 106 -0.12 2.40 -4.90
N GLN A 107 1.15 2.59 -5.26
CA GLN A 107 1.55 3.59 -6.26
C GLN A 107 0.96 3.30 -7.64
N LEU A 108 0.98 2.04 -8.08
CA LEU A 108 0.39 1.63 -9.35
C LEU A 108 -1.11 1.91 -9.37
N LYS A 109 -1.83 1.56 -8.29
CA LYS A 109 -3.27 1.83 -8.18
C LYS A 109 -3.60 3.32 -8.24
N LEU A 110 -2.79 4.17 -7.60
CA LEU A 110 -2.94 5.62 -7.69
C LEU A 110 -2.77 6.12 -9.12
N HIS A 111 -1.76 5.60 -9.83
CA HIS A 111 -1.50 5.95 -11.21
C HIS A 111 -2.62 5.49 -12.16
N ASP A 112 -3.11 4.26 -12.01
CA ASP A 112 -4.22 3.73 -12.80
C ASP A 112 -5.50 4.56 -12.61
N ASN A 113 -5.81 4.94 -11.36
CA ASN A 113 -6.93 5.83 -11.08
C ASN A 113 -6.75 7.20 -11.73
N ALA A 114 -5.56 7.78 -11.68
CA ALA A 114 -5.26 9.05 -12.32
C ALA A 114 -5.38 8.97 -13.86
N GLN A 115 -4.97 7.85 -14.46
CA GLN A 115 -5.15 7.61 -15.90
C GLN A 115 -6.62 7.51 -16.28
N ILE A 116 -7.43 6.77 -15.51
CA ILE A 116 -8.87 6.65 -15.74
C ILE A 116 -9.54 8.03 -15.66
N GLU A 117 -9.23 8.81 -14.64
CA GLU A 117 -9.73 10.19 -14.51
C GLU A 117 -9.30 11.07 -15.68
N PHE A 118 -8.04 10.98 -16.11
CA PHE A 118 -7.55 11.71 -17.29
C PHE A 118 -8.36 11.36 -18.55
N VAL A 119 -8.58 10.08 -18.82
CA VAL A 119 -9.38 9.64 -19.98
C VAL A 119 -10.83 10.12 -19.86
N ASN A 120 -11.43 10.05 -18.67
CA ASN A 120 -12.79 10.52 -18.44
C ASN A 120 -12.93 12.03 -18.68
N VAL A 121 -11.98 12.82 -18.18
CA VAL A 121 -11.94 14.27 -18.38
C VAL A 121 -11.72 14.61 -19.85
N ALA A 122 -10.78 13.93 -20.53
CA ALA A 122 -10.54 14.12 -21.95
C ALA A 122 -11.79 13.79 -22.78
N ALA A 123 -12.41 12.63 -22.54
CA ALA A 123 -13.63 12.22 -23.23
C ALA A 123 -14.79 13.21 -23.02
N HIS A 124 -14.96 13.70 -21.79
CA HIS A 124 -15.96 14.73 -21.49
C HIS A 124 -15.63 16.05 -22.23
N GLY A 125 -14.38 16.49 -22.18
CA GLY A 125 -13.89 17.68 -22.85
C GLY A 125 -14.09 17.64 -24.37
N LEU A 126 -13.91 16.48 -25.00
CA LEU A 126 -14.15 16.25 -26.43
C LEU A 126 -15.66 16.22 -26.76
N ARG A 127 -16.49 15.63 -25.89
CA ARG A 127 -17.94 15.56 -26.09
C ARG A 127 -18.57 16.95 -26.18
N THR A 128 -18.14 17.89 -25.32
CA THR A 128 -18.71 19.24 -25.25
C THR A 128 -18.73 19.99 -26.59
N PRO A 129 -17.63 20.09 -27.37
CA PRO A 129 -17.66 20.69 -28.70
C PRO A 129 -18.19 19.76 -29.81
N ILE A 130 -18.14 18.43 -29.66
CA ILE A 130 -18.74 17.50 -30.65
C ILE A 130 -20.26 17.65 -30.69
N GLN A 131 -20.91 17.82 -29.53
CA GLN A 131 -22.38 17.84 -29.43
C GLN A 131 -23.01 18.96 -30.28
N PRO A 132 -22.58 20.24 -30.23
CA PRO A 132 -23.14 21.29 -31.07
C PRO A 132 -22.79 21.11 -32.56
N ILE A 133 -21.64 20.52 -32.88
CA ILE A 133 -21.26 20.23 -34.28
C ILE A 133 -22.28 19.27 -34.88
N LEU A 134 -22.51 18.12 -34.22
CA LEU A 134 -23.45 17.10 -34.68
C LEU A 134 -24.88 17.66 -34.75
N ALA A 135 -25.39 18.21 -33.65
CA ALA A 135 -26.77 18.67 -33.57
C ALA A 135 -27.10 19.76 -34.61
N LEU A 136 -26.22 20.75 -34.79
CA LEU A 136 -26.47 21.82 -35.75
C LEU A 136 -26.24 21.36 -37.20
N SER A 137 -25.34 20.40 -37.43
CA SER A 137 -25.18 19.79 -38.75
C SER A 137 -26.43 19.00 -39.17
N GLU A 138 -27.05 18.25 -38.26
CA GLU A 138 -28.32 17.56 -38.50
C GLU A 138 -29.45 18.53 -38.81
N ILE A 139 -29.53 19.65 -38.08
CA ILE A 139 -30.49 20.72 -38.38
C ILE A 139 -30.26 21.28 -39.78
N LEU A 140 -29.02 21.62 -40.15
CA LEU A 140 -28.69 22.15 -41.47
C LEU A 140 -29.07 21.19 -42.60
N LEU A 141 -28.85 19.88 -42.41
CA LEU A 141 -29.23 18.85 -43.40
C LEU A 141 -30.74 18.79 -43.64
N SER A 142 -31.56 19.20 -42.67
CA SER A 142 -33.03 19.22 -42.78
C SER A 142 -33.61 20.53 -43.36
N LYS A 143 -32.77 21.56 -43.59
CA LYS A 143 -33.21 22.89 -44.01
C LYS A 143 -33.17 23.07 -45.53
N THR A 144 -34.06 23.92 -46.04
CA THR A 144 -34.15 24.30 -47.45
C THR A 144 -34.03 25.82 -47.59
N GLY A 145 -33.20 26.29 -48.52
CA GLY A 145 -32.91 27.72 -48.67
C GLY A 145 -31.46 27.94 -49.09
N SER A 146 -31.04 29.20 -49.13
CA SER A 146 -29.66 29.57 -49.43
C SER A 146 -28.81 29.56 -48.15
N ILE A 147 -27.52 29.25 -48.29
CA ILE A 147 -26.60 29.06 -47.14
C ILE A 147 -26.47 30.33 -46.27
N GLU A 148 -26.68 31.51 -46.86
CA GLU A 148 -26.63 32.81 -46.19
C GLU A 148 -27.67 32.93 -45.06
N GLN A 149 -28.77 32.19 -45.16
CA GLN A 149 -29.82 32.15 -44.14
C GLN A 149 -29.40 31.41 -42.86
N TYR A 150 -28.32 30.62 -42.92
CA TYR A 150 -27.88 29.76 -41.82
C TYR A 150 -26.49 30.11 -41.29
N THR A 151 -26.01 31.32 -41.57
CA THR A 151 -24.68 31.80 -41.19
C THR A 151 -24.38 31.61 -39.70
N GLU A 152 -25.34 31.85 -38.80
CA GLU A 152 -25.17 31.63 -37.35
C GLU A 152 -24.94 30.16 -36.96
N LEU A 153 -25.64 29.22 -37.61
CA LEU A 153 -25.48 27.78 -37.38
C LEU A 153 -24.08 27.34 -37.85
N VAL A 154 -23.69 27.77 -39.05
CA VAL A 154 -22.37 27.48 -39.64
C VAL A 154 -21.25 28.07 -38.77
N ASP A 155 -21.39 29.29 -38.27
CA ASP A 155 -20.42 29.92 -37.38
C ASP A 155 -20.29 29.17 -36.06
N THR A 156 -21.39 28.68 -35.50
CA THR A 156 -21.38 27.92 -34.25
C THR A 156 -20.70 26.56 -34.42
N ILE A 157 -20.95 25.88 -35.54
CA ILE A 157 -20.23 24.65 -35.93
C ILE A 157 -18.73 24.94 -36.06
N ASN A 158 -18.35 25.99 -36.78
CA ASN A 158 -16.94 26.35 -37.00
C ASN A 158 -16.21 26.69 -35.69
N ARG A 159 -16.84 27.45 -34.78
CA ARG A 159 -16.26 27.76 -33.46
C ARG A 159 -16.03 26.49 -32.63
N ASN A 160 -16.99 25.57 -32.60
CA ASN A 160 -16.86 24.31 -31.86
C ASN A 160 -15.85 23.36 -32.52
N ALA A 161 -15.77 23.30 -33.84
CA ALA A 161 -14.75 22.53 -34.57
C ALA A 161 -13.34 23.05 -34.27
N LYS A 162 -13.15 24.38 -34.25
CA LYS A 162 -11.88 25.00 -33.83
C LYS A 162 -11.56 24.71 -32.37
N ARG A 163 -12.55 24.70 -31.48
CA ARG A 163 -12.37 24.33 -30.07
C ARG A 163 -11.96 22.86 -29.91
N LEU A 164 -12.63 21.95 -30.61
CA LEU A 164 -12.29 20.53 -30.64
C LEU A 164 -10.85 20.31 -31.14
N ASN A 165 -10.47 20.94 -32.25
CA ASN A 165 -9.11 20.85 -32.79
C ASN A 165 -8.03 21.37 -31.81
N ARG A 166 -8.36 22.35 -30.95
CA ARG A 166 -7.45 22.79 -29.88
C ARG A 166 -7.31 21.76 -28.77
N LEU A 167 -8.37 21.02 -28.44
CA LEU A 167 -8.35 19.98 -27.42
C LEU A 167 -7.56 18.74 -27.86
N CYS A 168 -7.57 18.40 -29.14
CA CYS A 168 -6.83 17.25 -29.70
C CYS A 168 -5.35 17.54 -30.03
N ARG A 169 -4.86 18.76 -29.80
CA ARG A 169 -3.47 19.17 -30.11
C ARG A 169 -2.53 19.14 -28.90
N TYR A 170 -3.04 18.75 -27.75
CA TYR A 170 -2.28 18.47 -26.53
C TYR A 170 -2.15 16.96 -26.35
#